data_AF-A0A956QLT2-F1
#
_entry.id   AF-A0A956QLT2-F1
#
_cell.length_a   1.000
_cell.length_b   1.000
_cell.length_c   1.000
_cell.angle_alpha   90.00
_cell.angle_beta   90.00
_cell.angle_gamma   90.00
#
_symmetry.space_group_name_H-M   'P 1'
#
loop_
_entity.id
_entity.type
_entity.pdbx_description
1 polymer ?
#
loop_
_entity_poly.entity_id
_entity_poly.type
_entity_poly.pdbx_seq_one_letter_code
_entity_poly.pdbx_strand_id
1 'polypeptide(L)'
;YKVNPGQTVRVDRLEGQIGSTVTLGKVLMVSGDAIKVGTPYVEGASVEAEIVEQHRTRKVLVFKYKKRKGYRVKKGHRQHYTALRIKDISAK
;
A
#
# COMPACT_ATOMS: atom_id res chain seq x y z
N TYR A 1 -0.53 -3.66 6.84
CA TYR A 1 -1.56 -4.24 5.95
C TYR A 1 -1.73 -5.71 6.29
N LYS A 2 -2.97 -6.23 6.27
CA LYS A 2 -3.22 -7.68 6.31
C LYS A 2 -3.35 -8.17 4.87
N VAL A 3 -2.64 -9.23 4.53
CA VAL A 3 -2.56 -9.73 3.15
C VAL A 3 -2.63 -11.26 3.12
N ASN A 4 -3.24 -11.79 2.06
CA ASN A 4 -3.26 -13.21 1.74
C ASN A 4 -2.60 -13.45 0.37
N PRO A 5 -2.06 -14.66 0.10
CA PRO A 5 -1.57 -15.02 -1.24
C PRO A 5 -2.64 -14.80 -2.32
N GLY A 6 -2.26 -14.24 -3.45
CA GLY A 6 -3.16 -13.92 -4.56
C GLY A 6 -4.02 -12.66 -4.40
N GLN A 7 -3.98 -11.99 -3.24
CA GLN A 7 -4.71 -10.74 -3.02
C GLN A 7 -4.01 -9.56 -3.71
N THR A 8 -4.79 -8.60 -4.21
CA THR A 8 -4.27 -7.30 -4.67
C THR A 8 -4.52 -6.24 -3.62
N VAL A 9 -3.49 -5.48 -3.24
CA VAL A 9 -3.53 -4.41 -2.25
C VAL A 9 -2.96 -3.13 -2.84
N ARG A 10 -3.60 -2.00 -2.54
CA ARG A 10 -3.11 -0.67 -2.92
C ARG A 10 -2.33 -0.08 -1.76
N VAL A 11 -1.09 0.33 -2.04
CA VAL A 11 -0.18 0.96 -1.09
C VAL A 11 0.27 2.32 -1.63
N ASP A 12 1.02 3.06 -0.81
CA ASP A 12 1.67 4.30 -1.26
C ASP A 12 2.58 4.05 -2.47
N ARG A 13 2.97 5.13 -3.15
CA ARG A 13 3.82 5.06 -4.32
C ARG A 13 5.14 4.35 -3.98
N LEU A 14 5.37 3.24 -4.64
CA LEU A 14 6.64 2.51 -4.66
C LEU A 14 7.35 2.72 -6.00
N GLU A 15 8.67 2.72 -5.96
CA GLU A 15 9.51 2.73 -7.15
C GLU A 15 9.53 1.34 -7.81
N GLY A 16 9.60 1.30 -9.14
CA GLY A 16 9.54 0.07 -9.94
C GLY A 16 8.68 0.26 -11.19
N GLN A 17 8.66 -0.75 -12.06
CA GLN A 17 7.79 -0.80 -13.24
C GLN A 17 6.64 -1.79 -13.02
N ILE A 18 5.61 -1.71 -13.85
CA ILE A 18 4.56 -2.74 -13.87
C ILE A 18 5.20 -4.08 -14.25
N GLY A 19 4.92 -5.14 -13.47
CA GLY A 19 5.54 -6.45 -13.59
C GLY A 19 6.79 -6.67 -12.73
N SER A 20 7.36 -5.60 -12.13
CA SER A 20 8.49 -5.76 -11.21
C SER A 20 8.06 -6.45 -9.91
N THR A 21 8.94 -7.31 -9.38
CA THR A 21 8.74 -7.97 -8.09
C THR A 21 9.34 -7.12 -6.96
N VAL A 22 8.63 -7.04 -5.84
CA VAL A 22 8.98 -6.27 -4.64
C VAL A 22 8.92 -7.23 -3.45
N THR A 23 10.02 -7.30 -2.70
CA THR A 23 10.11 -8.11 -1.49
C THR A 23 9.95 -7.24 -0.26
N LEU A 24 8.96 -7.55 0.58
CA LEU A 24 8.66 -6.83 1.82
C LEU A 24 9.13 -7.67 3.01
N GLY A 25 10.27 -7.32 3.60
CA GLY A 25 10.88 -8.05 4.72
C GLY A 25 10.39 -7.64 6.12
N LYS A 26 9.56 -6.60 6.24
CA LYS A 26 9.06 -6.12 7.53
C LYS A 26 7.71 -6.75 7.84
N VAL A 27 7.74 -7.98 8.37
CA VAL A 27 6.54 -8.73 8.74
C VAL A 27 6.36 -8.73 10.26
N LEU A 28 5.19 -8.29 10.72
CA LEU A 28 4.87 -8.21 12.15
C LEU A 28 4.25 -9.50 12.70
N MET A 29 3.48 -10.20 11.86
CA MET A 29 2.74 -11.40 12.24
C MET A 29 2.51 -12.28 11.02
N VAL A 30 2.64 -13.59 11.21
CA VAL A 30 2.27 -14.61 10.22
C VAL A 30 1.26 -15.55 10.87
N SER A 31 0.17 -15.83 10.15
CA SER A 31 -0.90 -16.71 10.61
C SER A 31 -1.15 -17.77 9.55
N GLY A 32 -1.02 -19.03 9.96
CA GLY A 32 -1.27 -20.25 9.19
C GLY A 32 -1.60 -21.38 10.16
N ASP A 33 -0.86 -22.49 10.13
CA ASP A 33 -1.01 -23.60 11.09
C ASP A 33 -0.63 -23.21 12.52
N ALA A 34 0.34 -22.30 12.69
CA ALA A 34 0.71 -21.69 13.95
C ALA A 34 0.79 -20.16 13.80
N ILE A 35 0.48 -19.43 14.87
CA ILE A 35 0.58 -17.97 14.89
C ILE A 35 1.97 -17.58 15.37
N LYS A 36 2.76 -16.94 14.49
CA LYS A 36 4.05 -16.33 14.83
C LYS A 36 3.85 -14.81 14.96
N VAL A 37 4.14 -14.26 16.14
CA VAL A 37 4.08 -12.82 16.42
C VAL A 37 5.50 -12.29 16.62
N GLY A 38 5.86 -11.23 15.92
CA GLY A 38 7.18 -10.63 15.97
C GLY A 38 7.36 -9.65 17.13
N THR A 39 8.58 -9.56 17.66
CA THR A 39 9.00 -8.57 18.65
C THR A 39 10.37 -7.99 18.25
N PRO A 40 10.47 -7.01 17.34
CA PRO A 40 9.42 -6.24 16.66
C PRO A 40 8.95 -6.82 15.31
N TYR A 41 9.71 -7.72 14.70
CA TYR A 41 9.37 -8.41 13.44
C TYR A 41 9.55 -9.92 13.59
N VAL A 42 8.91 -10.69 12.72
CA VAL A 42 9.15 -12.14 12.62
C VAL A 42 10.44 -12.34 11.81
N GLU A 43 11.48 -12.88 12.44
CA GLU A 43 12.76 -13.13 11.76
C GLU A 43 12.59 -14.13 10.61
N GLY A 44 13.22 -13.83 9.48
CA GLY A 44 13.17 -14.70 8.28
C GLY A 44 11.83 -14.71 7.53
N ALA A 45 10.87 -13.86 7.91
CA ALA A 45 9.62 -13.70 7.18
C ALA A 45 9.71 -12.63 6.09
N SER A 46 9.20 -12.95 4.90
CA SER A 46 9.14 -12.03 3.77
C SER A 46 7.86 -12.23 2.96
N VAL A 47 7.37 -11.14 2.37
CA VAL A 47 6.24 -11.17 1.43
C VAL A 47 6.73 -10.77 0.06
N GLU A 48 6.56 -11.65 -0.92
CA GLU A 48 6.84 -11.37 -2.32
C GLU A 48 5.58 -10.88 -3.01
N ALA A 49 5.68 -9.71 -3.66
CA ALA A 49 4.58 -9.10 -4.37
C ALA A 49 5.01 -8.57 -5.73
N GLU A 50 4.09 -8.50 -6.68
CA GLU A 50 4.31 -7.93 -8.01
C GLU A 50 3.53 -6.63 -8.19
N ILE A 51 4.14 -5.64 -8.82
CA ILE A 51 3.48 -4.38 -9.18
C ILE A 51 2.54 -4.63 -10.36
N VAL A 52 1.24 -4.54 -10.12
CA VAL A 52 0.21 -4.71 -11.16
C VAL A 52 -0.21 -3.37 -11.76
N GLU A 53 -0.21 -2.30 -10.97
CA GLU A 53 -0.70 -1.00 -11.41
C GLU A 53 0.09 0.12 -10.73
N GLN A 54 0.43 1.16 -11.48
CA GLN A 54 0.84 2.46 -10.93
C GLN A 54 -0.09 3.53 -11.44
N HIS A 55 -0.90 4.10 -10.55
CA HIS A 55 -1.89 5.08 -10.97
C HIS A 55 -2.17 6.13 -9.91
N ARG A 56 -3.12 7.02 -10.22
CA ARG A 56 -3.53 8.13 -9.38
C ARG A 56 -4.97 7.93 -8.97
N THR A 57 -5.25 8.13 -7.68
CA THR A 57 -6.60 8.06 -7.14
C THR A 57 -7.55 9.04 -7.84
N ARG A 58 -8.84 8.83 -7.62
CA ARG A 58 -9.87 9.77 -8.08
C ARG A 58 -9.60 11.16 -7.51
N LYS A 59 -9.95 12.19 -8.28
CA LYS A 59 -9.72 13.59 -7.88
C LYS A 59 -10.56 13.92 -6.66
N VAL A 60 -9.89 14.23 -5.55
CA VAL A 60 -10.51 14.82 -4.36
C VAL A 60 -10.51 16.33 -4.54
N LEU A 61 -11.67 16.95 -4.40
CA LEU A 61 -11.83 18.39 -4.53
C LEU A 61 -11.80 19.04 -3.15
N VAL A 62 -10.78 19.86 -2.90
CA VAL A 62 -10.67 20.68 -1.68
C VAL A 62 -11.20 22.07 -1.99
N PHE A 63 -12.35 22.41 -1.42
CA PHE A 63 -12.96 23.72 -1.51
C PHE A 63 -12.96 24.40 -0.15
N LYS A 64 -12.44 25.63 -0.08
CA LYS A 64 -12.45 26.46 1.13
C LYS A 64 -13.10 27.80 0.80
N TYR A 65 -13.98 28.28 1.67
CA TYR A 65 -14.69 29.54 1.51
C TYR A 65 -14.87 30.24 2.85
N LYS A 66 -14.71 31.57 2.90
CA LYS A 66 -15.09 32.41 4.03
C LYS A 66 -16.07 33.48 3.58
N LYS A 67 -17.25 33.50 4.21
CA LYS A 67 -18.32 34.46 3.89
C LYS A 67 -17.86 35.90 4.10
N ARG A 68 -18.19 36.80 3.15
CA ARG A 68 -17.89 38.25 3.20
C ARG A 68 -16.40 38.63 3.34
N LYS A 69 -15.47 37.70 3.08
CA LYS A 69 -14.02 37.96 3.16
C LYS A 69 -13.31 37.83 1.80
N GLY A 70 -14.05 37.66 0.70
CA GLY A 70 -13.48 37.42 -0.64
C GLY A 70 -12.69 36.12 -0.79
N TYR A 71 -12.56 35.32 0.28
CA TYR A 71 -11.74 34.12 0.30
C TYR A 71 -12.53 32.93 -0.24
N ARG A 72 -12.13 32.44 -1.41
CA ARG A 72 -12.63 31.23 -2.05
C ARG A 72 -11.49 30.52 -2.78
N VAL A 73 -11.15 29.31 -2.35
CA VAL A 73 -10.07 28.50 -2.93
C VAL A 73 -10.63 27.14 -3.34
N LYS A 74 -10.33 26.71 -4.57
CA LYS A 74 -10.72 25.41 -5.10
C LYS A 74 -9.48 24.71 -5.66
N LYS A 75 -9.05 23.60 -5.05
CA LYS A 75 -7.89 22.82 -5.47
C LYS A 75 -8.26 21.35 -5.63
N GLY A 76 -7.76 20.70 -6.67
CA GLY A 76 -7.86 19.25 -6.83
C GLY A 76 -6.62 18.55 -6.29
N HIS A 77 -6.80 17.38 -5.65
CA HIS A 77 -5.72 16.46 -5.30
C HIS A 77 -5.98 15.09 -5.91
N ARG A 78 -4.92 14.43 -6.38
CA ARG A 78 -4.94 13.02 -6.81
C ARG A 78 -3.67 12.37 -6.30
N GLN A 79 -3.81 11.44 -5.37
CA GLN A 79 -2.70 10.75 -4.72
C GLN A 79 -2.19 9.64 -5.63
N HIS A 80 -0.87 9.49 -5.73
CA HIS A 80 -0.26 8.36 -6.42
C HIS A 80 -0.35 7.11 -5.53
N TYR A 81 -0.63 5.96 -6.13
CA TYR A 81 -0.60 4.67 -5.46
C TYR A 81 0.00 3.60 -6.36
N THR A 82 0.51 2.55 -5.74
CA THR A 82 0.96 1.33 -6.41
C THR A 82 0.05 0.19 -5.98
N ALA A 83 -0.52 -0.56 -6.93
CA ALA A 83 -1.24 -1.80 -6.64
C ALA A 83 -0.27 -2.96 -6.73
N LEU A 84 -0.18 -3.72 -5.64
CA LEU A 84 0.65 -4.91 -5.51
C LEU A 84 -0.24 -6.14 -5.49
N ARG A 85 0.12 -7.18 -6.24
CA ARG A 85 -0.46 -8.52 -6.13
C ARG A 85 0.51 -9.40 -5.35
N ILE A 86 0.03 -9.99 -4.26
CA ILE A 86 0.83 -10.85 -3.39
C ILE A 86 1.03 -12.19 -4.10
N LYS A 87 2.28 -12.58 -4.32
CA LYS A 87 2.64 -13.87 -4.90
C LYS A 87 2.76 -14.92 -3.81
N ASP A 88 3.65 -14.68 -2.87
CA ASP A 88 3.97 -15.65 -1.83
C ASP A 88 4.30 -14.97 -0.50
N ILE A 89 4.09 -15.73 0.59
CA ILE A 89 4.40 -15.33 1.96
C ILE A 89 5.32 -16.39 2.54
N SER A 90 6.61 -16.10 2.62
CA SER A 90 7.60 -16.98 3.22
C SER A 90 7.76 -16.66 4.70
N ALA A 91 7.75 -17.69 5.53
CA ALA A 91 8.10 -17.60 6.94
C ALA A 91 8.93 -18.85 7.30
N LYS A 92 10.23 -18.65 7.53
CA LYS A 92 11.12 -19.72 8.02
C LYS A 92 10.76 -20.13 9.45
#